data_AF-A0A7Y4VJ99-F1
#
_entry.id   AF-A0A7Y4VJ99-F1
#
_cell.length_a   1.000
_cell.length_b   1.000
_cell.length_c   1.000
_cell.angle_alpha   90.00
_cell.angle_beta   90.00
_cell.angle_gamma   90.00
#
_symmetry.space_group_name_H-M   'P 1'
#
loop_
_entity.id
_entity.type
_entity.pdbx_description
1 polymer ?
#
loop_
_entity_poly.entity_id
_entity_poly.type
_entity_poly.pdbx_seq_one_letter_code
_entity_poly.pdbx_strand_id
1 'polypeptide(L)'
;NGHYRTYIDNVLYKISGENYLRVDLFLSILNNYFNTGKLNEAADFLQNNIQIVMPLHRKNMLALCNALIDFEKNDFSSSLKNAALIKSNTGLYKDVLKVLILKNYYELKMTDLAAETSMNYRKSLEKNDKLTSANREILQNFVRYFRFLLKFNPGSSDEIKSIKRELLSKNSAEQKWLLRKFEELEGIY
;
A
#
# COMPACT_ATOMS: atom_id res chain seq x y z
N ASN A 1 -15.87 -7.62 12.09
CA ASN A 1 -16.02 -6.96 10.78
C ASN A 1 -17.39 -6.33 10.50
N GLY A 2 -18.21 -5.98 11.50
CA GLY A 2 -19.55 -5.37 11.27
C GLY A 2 -19.60 -3.83 11.30
N HIS A 3 -18.64 -3.17 11.93
CA HIS A 3 -18.77 -1.74 12.26
C HIS A 3 -18.73 -0.79 11.05
N TYR A 4 -17.98 -1.10 9.98
CA TYR A 4 -17.94 -0.23 8.79
C TYR A 4 -19.23 -0.33 7.96
N ARG A 5 -19.91 -1.50 7.96
CA ARG A 5 -21.20 -1.67 7.29
C ARG A 5 -22.22 -0.75 7.92
N THR A 6 -22.34 -0.79 9.25
CA THR A 6 -23.18 0.17 10.00
C THR A 6 -22.83 1.62 9.68
N TYR A 7 -21.54 1.95 9.53
CA TYR A 7 -21.10 3.30 9.18
C TYR A 7 -21.54 3.77 7.77
N ILE A 8 -21.50 2.87 6.78
CA ILE A 8 -21.91 3.16 5.40
C ILE A 8 -23.44 3.12 5.28
N ASP A 9 -24.07 2.06 5.78
CA ASP A 9 -25.51 1.81 5.67
C ASP A 9 -26.32 2.90 6.37
N ASN A 10 -25.81 3.41 7.50
CA ASN A 10 -26.45 4.51 8.23
C ASN A 10 -25.90 5.89 7.84
N VAL A 11 -25.07 5.96 6.77
CA VAL A 11 -24.59 7.22 6.20
C VAL A 11 -23.82 8.09 7.22
N LEU A 12 -23.16 7.44 8.19
CA LEU A 12 -22.46 8.09 9.30
C LEU A 12 -21.14 8.76 8.89
N TYR A 13 -20.76 8.60 7.62
CA TYR A 13 -19.62 9.30 7.01
C TYR A 13 -19.94 10.76 6.63
N LYS A 14 -21.21 11.17 6.63
CA LYS A 14 -21.59 12.55 6.38
C LYS A 14 -21.43 13.38 7.64
N ILE A 15 -20.34 14.13 7.74
CA ILE A 15 -20.13 15.13 8.79
C ILE A 15 -20.45 16.50 8.20
N SER A 16 -21.38 17.23 8.83
CA SER A 16 -21.72 18.65 8.62
C SER A 16 -21.25 19.26 7.29
N GLY A 17 -21.95 18.95 6.19
CA GLY A 17 -21.72 19.53 4.86
C GLY A 17 -20.93 18.67 3.87
N GLU A 18 -20.20 17.65 4.32
CA GLU A 18 -19.51 16.71 3.42
C GLU A 18 -20.41 15.51 3.08
N ASN A 19 -20.71 15.34 1.79
CA ASN A 19 -21.57 14.26 1.28
C ASN A 19 -20.81 13.01 0.82
N TYR A 20 -19.49 12.95 1.06
CA TYR A 20 -18.62 11.95 0.45
C TYR A 20 -17.81 11.17 1.49
N LEU A 21 -17.58 9.89 1.21
CA LEU A 21 -16.72 9.04 2.00
C LEU A 21 -15.26 9.45 1.80
N ARG A 22 -14.56 9.71 2.91
CA ARG A 22 -13.15 10.09 2.87
C ARG A 22 -12.28 8.96 2.32
N VAL A 23 -11.24 9.35 1.58
CA VAL A 23 -10.33 8.42 0.89
C VAL A 23 -9.59 7.51 1.87
N ASP A 24 -9.12 8.05 2.99
CA ASP A 24 -8.42 7.30 4.04
C ASP A 24 -9.29 6.18 4.62
N LEU A 25 -10.56 6.46 4.87
CA LEU A 25 -11.50 5.49 5.40
C LEU A 25 -11.83 4.40 4.36
N PHE A 26 -12.04 4.79 3.10
CA PHE A 26 -12.28 3.85 2.02
C PHE A 26 -11.11 2.86 1.86
N LEU A 27 -9.86 3.36 1.85
CA LEU A 27 -8.66 2.52 1.79
C LEU A 27 -8.51 1.64 3.04
N SER A 28 -8.88 2.14 4.22
CA SER A 28 -8.83 1.38 5.46
C SER A 28 -9.80 0.19 5.45
N ILE A 29 -11.02 0.38 4.93
CA ILE A 29 -12.00 -0.70 4.74
C ILE A 29 -11.46 -1.73 3.75
N LEU A 30 -10.92 -1.28 2.62
CA LEU A 30 -10.34 -2.17 1.61
C LEU A 30 -9.19 -3.00 2.19
N ASN A 31 -8.29 -2.37 2.95
CA ASN A 31 -7.18 -3.04 3.63
C ASN A 31 -7.66 -4.08 4.65
N ASN A 32 -8.81 -3.89 5.30
CA ASN A 32 -9.40 -4.89 6.19
C ASN A 32 -9.80 -6.16 5.42
N TYR A 33 -10.37 -6.02 4.22
CA TYR A 33 -10.67 -7.17 3.37
C TYR A 33 -9.40 -7.92 2.96
N PHE A 34 -8.34 -7.19 2.56
CA PHE A 34 -7.04 -7.80 2.22
C PHE A 34 -6.44 -8.57 3.39
N ASN A 35 -6.45 -7.97 4.59
CA ASN A 35 -5.95 -8.62 5.80
C ASN A 35 -6.73 -9.89 6.18
N THR A 36 -8.00 -9.99 5.78
CA THR A 36 -8.85 -11.15 6.02
C THR A 36 -8.98 -12.10 4.83
N GLY A 37 -8.21 -11.87 3.75
CA GLY A 37 -8.22 -12.71 2.54
C GLY A 37 -9.49 -12.63 1.70
N LYS A 38 -10.35 -11.64 1.96
CA LYS A 38 -11.68 -11.48 1.35
C LYS A 38 -11.64 -10.66 0.07
N LEU A 39 -10.93 -11.17 -0.94
CA LEU A 39 -10.65 -10.42 -2.17
C LEU A 39 -11.87 -10.18 -3.06
N ASN A 40 -12.83 -11.10 -3.05
CA ASN A 40 -14.08 -10.93 -3.80
C ASN A 40 -14.94 -9.84 -3.15
N GLU A 41 -15.09 -9.87 -1.83
CA GLU A 41 -15.83 -8.84 -1.11
C GLU A 41 -15.15 -7.46 -1.19
N ALA A 42 -13.82 -7.41 -1.34
CA ALA A 42 -13.10 -6.17 -1.62
C ALA A 42 -13.50 -5.58 -2.99
N ALA A 43 -13.62 -6.43 -4.01
CA ALA A 43 -14.04 -6.02 -5.35
C ALA A 43 -15.51 -5.57 -5.37
N ASP A 44 -16.41 -6.31 -4.71
CA ASP A 44 -17.81 -5.94 -4.56
C ASP A 44 -17.96 -4.63 -3.80
N PHE A 45 -17.20 -4.45 -2.71
CA PHE A 45 -17.18 -3.20 -1.96
C PHE A 45 -16.80 -2.02 -2.84
N LEU A 46 -15.75 -2.15 -3.66
CA LEU A 46 -15.32 -1.11 -4.59
C LEU A 46 -16.42 -0.75 -5.58
N GLN A 47 -16.99 -1.75 -6.26
CA GLN A 47 -18.06 -1.55 -7.26
C GLN A 47 -19.27 -0.81 -6.64
N ASN A 48 -19.69 -1.25 -5.46
CA ASN A 48 -20.91 -0.73 -4.82
C ASN A 48 -20.72 0.66 -4.19
N ASN A 49 -19.48 1.03 -3.80
CA ASN A 49 -19.25 2.22 -2.99
C ASN A 49 -18.39 3.30 -3.68
N ILE A 50 -17.85 3.07 -4.88
CA ILE A 50 -17.03 4.11 -5.54
C ILE A 50 -17.80 5.41 -5.80
N GLN A 51 -19.12 5.36 -5.95
CA GLN A 51 -19.97 6.54 -6.19
C GLN A 51 -20.05 7.46 -4.97
N ILE A 52 -19.86 6.95 -3.75
CA ILE A 52 -19.88 7.78 -2.54
C ILE A 52 -18.53 8.46 -2.28
N VAL A 53 -17.49 8.22 -3.08
CA VAL A 53 -16.25 9.01 -3.09
C VAL A 53 -16.48 10.33 -3.84
N MET A 54 -15.78 11.39 -3.46
CA MET A 54 -15.89 12.70 -4.13
C MET A 54 -15.60 12.58 -5.64
N PRO A 55 -16.48 13.12 -6.53
CA PRO A 55 -16.37 12.97 -8.00
C PRO A 55 -14.97 13.25 -8.56
N LEU A 56 -14.30 14.29 -8.05
CA LEU A 56 -12.96 14.70 -8.47
C LEU A 56 -11.89 13.61 -8.23
N HIS A 57 -12.11 12.72 -7.26
CA HIS A 57 -11.16 11.67 -6.90
C HIS A 57 -11.57 10.28 -7.37
N ARG A 58 -12.84 10.07 -7.78
CA ARG A 58 -13.37 8.74 -8.13
C ARG A 58 -12.51 7.98 -9.13
N LYS A 59 -12.07 8.63 -10.22
CA LYS A 59 -11.27 7.96 -11.26
C LYS A 59 -9.94 7.44 -10.71
N ASN A 60 -9.21 8.29 -10.00
CA ASN A 60 -7.91 7.93 -9.44
C ASN A 60 -8.06 6.93 -8.28
N MET A 61 -9.14 7.05 -7.50
CA MET A 61 -9.48 6.11 -6.44
C MET A 61 -9.83 4.73 -7.00
N LEU A 62 -10.65 4.67 -8.06
CA LEU A 62 -10.99 3.42 -8.73
C LEU A 62 -9.75 2.72 -9.29
N ALA A 63 -8.88 3.48 -9.98
CA ALA A 63 -7.62 2.96 -10.49
C ALA A 63 -6.69 2.45 -9.36
N LEU A 64 -6.58 3.20 -8.26
CA LEU A 64 -5.80 2.77 -7.10
C LEU A 64 -6.35 1.51 -6.45
N CYS A 65 -7.66 1.43 -6.21
CA CYS A 65 -8.28 0.27 -5.59
C CYS A 65 -8.17 -0.97 -6.49
N ASN A 66 -8.37 -0.83 -7.81
CA ASN A 66 -8.12 -1.91 -8.75
C ASN A 66 -6.66 -2.36 -8.70
N ALA A 67 -5.71 -1.42 -8.69
CA ALA A 67 -4.29 -1.76 -8.59
C ALA A 67 -3.97 -2.54 -7.30
N LEU A 68 -4.56 -2.16 -6.16
CA LEU A 68 -4.41 -2.87 -4.90
C LEU A 68 -5.05 -4.27 -4.93
N ILE A 69 -6.25 -4.39 -5.49
CA ILE A 69 -6.94 -5.69 -5.63
C ILE A 69 -6.13 -6.64 -6.53
N ASP A 70 -5.64 -6.15 -7.67
CA ASP A 70 -4.82 -6.94 -8.59
C ASP A 70 -3.51 -7.38 -7.93
N PHE A 71 -2.90 -6.51 -7.12
CA PHE A 71 -1.70 -6.85 -6.35
C PHE A 71 -1.96 -8.01 -5.38
N GLU A 72 -3.04 -7.94 -4.61
CA GLU A 72 -3.41 -8.99 -3.66
C GLU A 72 -3.81 -10.31 -4.35
N LYS A 73 -4.26 -10.24 -5.61
CA LYS A 73 -4.48 -11.42 -6.48
C LYS A 73 -3.19 -11.97 -7.10
N ASN A 74 -2.04 -11.37 -6.80
CA ASN A 74 -0.74 -11.62 -7.45
C ASN A 74 -0.71 -11.33 -8.98
N ASP A 75 -1.66 -10.54 -9.49
CA ASP A 75 -1.61 -10.00 -10.85
C ASP A 75 -0.85 -8.66 -10.86
N PHE A 76 0.47 -8.76 -10.68
CA PHE A 76 1.34 -7.60 -10.55
C PHE A 76 1.40 -6.75 -11.83
N SER A 77 1.19 -7.37 -13.00
CA SER A 77 1.17 -6.67 -14.29
C SER A 77 -0.09 -5.81 -14.43
N SER A 78 -1.27 -6.34 -14.13
CA SER A 78 -2.51 -5.55 -14.13
C SER A 78 -2.48 -4.50 -13.02
N SER A 79 -1.93 -4.84 -11.85
CA SER A 79 -1.71 -3.88 -10.76
C SER A 79 -0.91 -2.67 -11.22
N LEU A 80 0.24 -2.89 -11.88
CA LEU A 80 1.09 -1.82 -12.37
C LEU A 80 0.41 -1.00 -13.49
N LYS A 81 -0.35 -1.65 -14.38
CA LYS A 81 -1.14 -0.95 -15.42
C LYS A 81 -2.18 -0.02 -14.79
N ASN A 82 -2.93 -0.50 -13.79
CA ASN A 82 -3.91 0.31 -13.06
C ASN A 82 -3.24 1.45 -12.28
N ALA A 83 -2.10 1.19 -11.64
CA ALA A 83 -1.30 2.20 -10.96
C ALA A 83 -0.86 3.34 -11.89
N ALA A 84 -0.54 3.04 -13.15
CA ALA A 84 -0.14 4.03 -14.16
C ALA A 84 -1.29 4.96 -14.61
N LEU A 85 -2.56 4.58 -14.41
CA LEU A 85 -3.71 5.42 -14.77
C LEU A 85 -3.92 6.60 -13.80
N ILE A 86 -3.26 6.56 -12.65
CA ILE A 86 -3.47 7.51 -11.56
C ILE A 86 -2.70 8.80 -11.84
N LYS A 87 -3.42 9.91 -12.00
CA LYS A 87 -2.79 11.22 -12.18
C LYS A 87 -2.18 11.71 -10.87
N SER A 88 -0.89 12.03 -10.88
CA SER A 88 -0.07 12.32 -9.69
C SER A 88 -0.34 13.66 -9.00
N ASN A 89 -1.42 14.37 -9.35
CA ASN A 89 -1.66 15.74 -8.94
C ASN A 89 -2.31 15.87 -7.55
N THR A 90 -2.73 14.77 -6.91
CA THR A 90 -3.27 14.83 -5.54
C THR A 90 -2.36 14.06 -4.58
N GLY A 91 -1.89 14.73 -3.53
CA GLY A 91 -1.07 14.11 -2.47
C GLY A 91 -1.77 12.99 -1.69
N LEU A 92 -3.10 12.89 -1.78
CA LEU A 92 -3.95 12.02 -0.96
C LEU A 92 -3.57 10.53 -0.94
N TYR A 93 -3.10 9.98 -2.06
CA TYR A 93 -2.71 8.56 -2.17
C TYR A 93 -1.29 8.40 -2.70
N LYS A 94 -0.48 9.47 -2.70
CA LYS A 94 0.85 9.48 -3.29
C LYS A 94 1.76 8.41 -2.66
N ASP A 95 1.73 8.29 -1.34
CA ASP A 95 2.60 7.35 -0.62
C ASP A 95 2.15 5.90 -0.80
N VAL A 96 0.85 5.64 -0.70
CA VAL A 96 0.25 4.32 -0.99
C VAL A 96 0.62 3.86 -2.41
N LEU A 97 0.48 4.75 -3.39
CA LEU A 97 0.85 4.45 -4.77
C LEU A 97 2.34 4.17 -4.94
N LYS A 98 3.21 4.95 -4.30
CA LYS A 98 4.67 4.74 -4.39
C LYS A 98 5.09 3.41 -3.78
N VAL A 99 4.53 3.06 -2.64
CA VAL A 99 4.75 1.75 -2.00
C VAL A 99 4.28 0.62 -2.91
N LEU A 100 3.07 0.72 -3.47
CA LEU A 100 2.51 -0.27 -4.38
C LEU A 100 3.37 -0.47 -5.64
N ILE A 101 3.84 0.62 -6.26
CA ILE A 101 4.72 0.57 -7.43
C ILE A 101 6.03 -0.15 -7.10
N LEU A 102 6.65 0.15 -5.95
CA LEU A 102 7.87 -0.51 -5.51
C LEU A 102 7.67 -2.02 -5.33
N LYS A 103 6.57 -2.42 -4.68
CA LYS A 103 6.23 -3.83 -4.56
C LYS A 103 6.03 -4.49 -5.92
N ASN A 104 5.27 -3.87 -6.82
CA ASN A 104 5.06 -4.40 -8.18
C ASN A 104 6.39 -4.60 -8.92
N TYR A 105 7.30 -3.63 -8.87
CA TYR A 105 8.62 -3.77 -9.50
C TYR A 105 9.44 -4.91 -8.89
N TYR A 106 9.35 -5.12 -7.58
CA TYR A 106 10.01 -6.25 -6.92
C TYR A 106 9.43 -7.58 -7.40
N GLU A 107 8.10 -7.73 -7.38
CA GLU A 107 7.42 -8.98 -7.75
C GLU A 107 7.61 -9.31 -9.23
N LEU A 108 7.66 -8.29 -10.11
CA LEU A 108 7.94 -8.42 -11.54
C LEU A 108 9.44 -8.52 -11.87
N LYS A 109 10.33 -8.61 -10.87
CA LYS A 109 11.79 -8.68 -11.05
C LYS A 109 12.39 -7.51 -11.86
N MET A 110 11.74 -6.36 -11.83
CA MET A 110 12.22 -5.11 -12.44
C MET A 110 13.19 -4.40 -11.49
N THR A 111 14.33 -5.04 -11.19
CA THR A 111 15.26 -4.63 -10.13
C THR A 111 15.81 -3.23 -10.30
N ASP A 112 16.14 -2.83 -11.54
CA ASP A 112 16.70 -1.51 -11.83
C ASP A 112 15.68 -0.39 -11.55
N LEU A 113 14.44 -0.58 -12.02
CA LEU A 113 13.35 0.35 -11.75
C LEU A 113 13.00 0.42 -10.27
N ALA A 114 13.01 -0.72 -9.57
CA ALA A 114 12.81 -0.78 -8.12
C ALA A 114 13.90 0.00 -7.37
N ALA A 115 15.17 -0.19 -7.74
CA ALA A 115 16.31 0.48 -7.13
C ALA A 115 16.26 1.99 -7.34
N GLU A 116 16.05 2.45 -8.58
CA GLU A 116 15.94 3.86 -8.92
C GLU A 116 14.75 4.52 -8.20
N THR A 117 13.57 3.90 -8.29
CA THR A 117 12.35 4.42 -7.69
C THR A 117 12.45 4.51 -6.18
N SER A 118 13.07 3.52 -5.53
CA SER A 118 13.25 3.51 -4.07
C SER A 118 14.19 4.64 -3.60
N MET A 119 15.25 4.92 -4.37
CA MET A 119 16.16 6.02 -4.10
C MET A 119 15.47 7.37 -4.25
N ASN A 120 14.73 7.56 -5.34
CA ASN A 120 13.96 8.78 -5.59
C ASN A 120 12.89 9.00 -4.51
N TYR A 121 12.21 7.92 -4.10
CA TYR A 121 11.20 8.00 -3.06
C TYR A 121 11.79 8.40 -1.70
N ARG A 122 12.92 7.79 -1.30
CA ARG A 122 13.65 8.20 -0.09
C ARG A 122 13.97 9.70 -0.08
N LYS A 123 14.58 10.22 -1.15
CA LYS A 123 14.91 11.65 -1.28
C LYS A 123 13.66 12.54 -1.17
N SER A 124 12.53 12.07 -1.69
CA SER A 124 11.27 12.81 -1.60
C SER A 124 10.69 12.82 -0.18
N LEU A 125 10.86 11.75 0.59
CA LEU A 125 10.42 11.68 2.00
C LEU A 125 11.24 12.61 2.89
N GLU A 126 12.55 12.72 2.63
CA GLU A 126 13.46 13.64 3.35
C GLU A 126 13.06 15.11 3.15
N LYS A 127 12.50 15.46 1.99
CA LYS A 127 12.09 16.83 1.63
C LYS A 127 10.63 17.16 1.93
N ASN A 128 9.80 16.17 2.30
CA ASN A 128 8.35 16.36 2.45
C ASN A 128 7.98 16.82 3.86
N ASP A 129 7.85 18.14 4.03
CA ASP A 129 7.45 18.81 5.26
C ASP A 129 5.98 18.57 5.67
N LYS A 130 5.12 18.13 4.73
CA LYS A 130 3.70 17.86 4.99
C LYS A 130 3.42 16.53 5.70
N LEU A 131 4.41 15.64 5.79
CA LEU A 131 4.26 14.37 6.50
C LEU A 131 4.47 14.57 8.00
N THR A 132 3.61 13.95 8.81
CA THR A 132 3.86 13.81 10.25
C THR A 132 5.14 13.01 10.47
N SER A 133 5.82 13.24 11.60
CA SER A 133 7.03 12.50 11.97
C SER A 133 6.79 10.99 11.97
N ALA A 134 5.66 10.55 12.52
CA ALA A 134 5.27 9.13 12.55
C ALA A 134 5.09 8.54 11.15
N ASN A 135 4.35 9.21 10.26
CA ASN A 135 4.14 8.71 8.89
C ASN A 135 5.46 8.70 8.09
N ARG A 136 6.29 9.72 8.28
CA ARG A 136 7.62 9.79 7.66
C ARG A 136 8.50 8.63 8.12
N GLU A 137 8.53 8.33 9.42
CA GLU A 137 9.29 7.21 9.96
C GLU A 137 8.83 5.87 9.37
N ILE A 138 7.51 5.62 9.32
CA ILE A 138 6.94 4.40 8.73
C ILE A 138 7.39 4.22 7.28
N LEU A 139 7.28 5.26 6.45
CA LEU A 139 7.65 5.21 5.04
C LEU A 139 9.17 5.09 4.84
N GLN A 140 9.97 5.78 5.65
CA GLN A 140 11.42 5.66 5.62
C GLN A 140 11.88 4.25 6.01
N ASN A 141 11.24 3.65 7.02
CA ASN A 141 11.50 2.28 7.42
C ASN A 141 11.16 1.31 6.28
N PHE A 142 9.98 1.45 5.65
CA PHE A 142 9.63 0.65 4.47
C PHE A 142 10.71 0.74 3.38
N VAL A 143 11.12 1.95 2.99
CA VAL A 143 12.12 2.14 1.93
C VAL A 143 13.48 1.57 2.34
N ARG A 144 13.87 1.69 3.62
CA ARG A 144 15.10 1.10 4.15
C ARG A 144 15.10 -0.42 3.98
N TYR A 145 14.05 -1.10 4.44
CA TYR A 145 13.95 -2.56 4.35
C TYR A 145 13.77 -3.05 2.92
N PHE A 146 12.99 -2.35 2.11
CA PHE A 146 12.84 -2.67 0.70
C PHE A 146 14.18 -2.63 -0.05
N ARG A 147 15.02 -1.62 0.22
CA ARG A 147 16.36 -1.53 -0.37
C ARG A 147 17.30 -2.61 0.14
N PHE A 148 17.13 -3.07 1.37
CA PHE A 148 17.84 -4.23 1.88
C PHE A 148 17.43 -5.49 1.10
N LEU A 149 16.12 -5.72 0.91
CA LEU A 149 15.61 -6.84 0.08
C LEU A 149 16.21 -6.85 -1.32
N LEU A 150 16.34 -5.70 -1.97
CA LEU A 150 16.93 -5.60 -3.32
C LEU A 150 18.43 -5.93 -3.38
N LYS A 151 19.15 -5.79 -2.27
CA LYS A 151 20.61 -5.95 -2.21
C LYS A 151 21.04 -7.23 -1.50
N PHE A 152 20.08 -8.03 -1.06
CA PHE A 152 20.36 -9.20 -0.26
C PHE A 152 21.27 -10.18 -1.02
N ASN A 153 22.29 -10.68 -0.33
CA ASN A 153 23.21 -11.69 -0.82
C ASN A 153 23.08 -12.95 0.05
N PRO A 154 22.91 -14.15 -0.52
CA PRO A 154 22.86 -15.40 0.24
C PRO A 154 24.12 -15.56 1.12
N GLY A 155 23.97 -15.45 2.44
CA GLY A 155 25.08 -15.49 3.40
C GLY A 155 24.84 -14.67 4.68
N SER A 156 23.96 -13.66 4.63
CA SER A 156 23.68 -12.76 5.77
C SER A 156 22.49 -13.21 6.64
N SER A 157 22.46 -14.46 7.13
CA SER A 157 21.29 -14.97 7.88
C SER A 157 21.01 -14.19 9.19
N ASP A 158 22.07 -13.73 9.87
CA ASP A 158 21.92 -13.01 11.14
C ASP A 158 21.37 -11.60 10.95
N GLU A 159 21.67 -10.95 9.82
CA GLU A 159 21.10 -9.65 9.45
C GLU A 159 19.60 -9.77 9.19
N ILE A 160 19.16 -10.82 8.48
CA ILE A 160 17.72 -11.08 8.25
C ILE A 160 17.00 -11.26 9.59
N LYS A 161 17.53 -12.09 10.49
CA LYS A 161 16.94 -12.30 11.83
C LYS A 161 16.83 -11.00 12.62
N SER A 162 17.84 -10.12 12.53
CA SER A 162 17.80 -8.82 13.17
C SER A 162 16.70 -7.92 12.58
N ILE A 163 16.61 -7.84 11.25
CA ILE A 163 15.61 -7.04 10.54
C ILE A 163 14.20 -7.55 10.82
N LYS A 164 13.97 -8.88 10.81
CA LYS A 164 12.67 -9.47 11.13
C LYS A 164 12.23 -9.11 12.55
N ARG A 165 13.14 -9.16 13.54
CA ARG A 165 12.85 -8.74 14.91
C ARG A 165 12.46 -7.26 14.99
N GLU A 166 13.19 -6.40 14.27
CA GLU A 166 12.86 -4.98 14.21
C GLU A 166 11.49 -4.75 13.53
N LEU A 167 11.22 -5.42 12.41
CA LEU A 167 9.94 -5.39 11.71
C LEU A 167 8.79 -5.83 12.61
N LEU A 168 8.95 -6.91 13.38
CA LEU A 168 7.94 -7.41 14.32
C LEU A 168 7.58 -6.39 15.41
N SER A 169 8.53 -5.54 15.81
CA SER A 169 8.29 -4.46 16.78
C SER A 169 7.51 -3.26 16.20
N LYS A 170 7.37 -3.17 14.88
CA LYS A 170 6.77 -2.03 14.18
C LYS A 170 5.41 -2.43 13.60
N ASN A 171 4.33 -1.82 14.10
CA ASN A 171 3.00 -2.04 13.55
C ASN A 171 2.81 -1.17 12.28
N SER A 172 2.93 -1.76 11.10
CA SER A 172 2.71 -1.07 9.82
C SER A 172 2.00 -1.97 8.82
N ALA A 173 1.21 -1.38 7.92
CA ALA A 173 0.51 -2.13 6.88
C ALA A 173 1.46 -2.93 5.98
N GLU A 174 2.68 -2.43 5.79
CA GLU A 174 3.68 -3.03 4.89
C GLU A 174 4.47 -4.18 5.53
N GLN A 175 4.39 -4.30 6.85
CA GLN A 175 5.13 -5.29 7.64
C GLN A 175 4.89 -6.72 7.14
N LYS A 176 3.63 -7.09 6.90
CA LYS A 176 3.24 -8.44 6.46
C LYS A 176 3.91 -8.82 5.14
N TRP A 177 3.91 -7.89 4.17
CA TRP A 177 4.54 -8.14 2.87
C TRP A 177 6.05 -8.24 3.00
N LEU A 178 6.70 -7.32 3.74
CA LEU A 178 8.15 -7.36 3.95
C LEU A 178 8.60 -8.65 4.62
N LEU A 179 7.92 -9.09 5.69
CA LEU A 179 8.23 -10.34 6.39
C LEU A 179 8.15 -11.55 5.45
N ARG A 180 7.08 -11.65 4.64
CA ARG A 180 6.94 -12.71 3.63
C ARG A 180 8.12 -12.71 2.65
N LYS A 181 8.51 -11.54 2.13
CA LYS A 181 9.66 -11.45 1.20
C LYS A 181 10.98 -11.85 1.86
N PHE A 182 11.18 -11.54 3.14
CA PHE A 182 12.35 -12.00 3.88
C PHE A 182 12.35 -13.52 4.10
N GLU A 183 11.20 -14.12 4.36
CA GLU A 183 11.06 -15.58 4.49
C GLU A 183 11.36 -16.31 3.17
N GLU A 184 10.92 -15.74 2.03
CA GLU A 184 11.26 -16.24 0.69
C GLU A 184 12.78 -16.25 0.46
N LEU A 185 13.52 -15.25 0.96
CA LEU A 185 14.99 -15.19 0.83
C LEU A 185 15.72 -16.23 1.69
N GLU A 186 15.13 -16.68 2.79
CA GLU A 186 15.66 -17.76 3.64
C GLU A 186 15.36 -19.16 3.07
N GLY A 187 14.61 -19.26 1.97
CA GLY A 187 14.16 -20.53 1.40
C GLY A 187 13.12 -21.24 2.27
N ILE A 188 12.33 -20.48 3.05
CA ILE A 188 11.29 -21.01 3.95
C ILE A 188 9.97 -21.35 3.20
N TYR A 189 9.94 -21.25 1.87
CA TYR A 189 8.81 -21.64 1.02
C TYR A 189 9.26 -22.32 -0.28
#